data_AF-A0A7C1PV56-F1
#
_entry.id   AF-A0A7C1PV56-F1
#
_cell.length_a   1.000
_cell.length_b   1.000
_cell.length_c   1.000
_cell.angle_alpha   90.00
_cell.angle_beta   90.00
_cell.angle_gamma   90.00
#
_symmetry.space_group_name_H-M   'P 1'
#
loop_
_entity.id
_entity.type
_entity.pdbx_description
1 polymer ?
#
loop_
_entity_poly.entity_id
_entity_poly.type
_entity_poly.pdbx_seq_one_letter_code
_entity_poly.pdbx_strand_id
1 'polypeptide(L)'
;MVAMTIRKMFIVVFAIVLVTTLTGSFFVFKMTSNQGTSKAILNFFKITNSQDTDKAINKTADKVVVNLAERQRMLIQKYSKEYINELIPLQVRHSTLKAAEIATLQITEDRKQYTINVIGKLRKEVPEVHPNRNYAVIKGSIPLPTTFLKEVSDVIKQKGIYSYDFLSKWNINKEKGLVTDFEKEAFYYLYNKKGKVFSRFLVHNGLYTLRYATPDIAFAETCINCHNVHEDSPKSDFKPGDMMGILVVNIPIGTLSAKTEALLARLEDDEFGTDSFLKTKKAFDTTLDALINGGKAPLDLEMTKFTTLPPTRDSKIKSKLNEVRQLWDTVQEYMRTLTVVKPYSAEYIAAYDDAYISANAAMMAMNEAVNMYPMYTRNSEEKTKMATLLWFQGGSVGVVLLIIILGWLFFKETAARPVQSSDEFTFATEGTSEQTSSKTPKKRHNAYTFNKEASLASLRKLMKTSRH
;
A
#
# COMPACT_ATOMS: atom_id res chain seq x y z
N MET A 1 32.15 -26.85 -20.30
CA MET A 1 31.16 -26.13 -21.14
C MET A 1 29.75 -26.74 -21.10
N VAL A 2 29.57 -28.06 -21.21
CA VAL A 2 28.24 -28.72 -21.28
C VAL A 2 27.31 -28.42 -20.08
N ALA A 3 27.83 -28.35 -18.85
CA ALA A 3 27.03 -28.03 -17.66
C ALA A 3 26.50 -26.57 -17.63
N MET A 4 27.20 -25.64 -18.28
CA MET A 4 26.78 -24.23 -18.37
C MET A 4 25.62 -24.04 -19.36
N THR A 5 25.57 -24.89 -20.39
CA THR A 5 24.51 -24.90 -21.40
C THR A 5 23.21 -25.49 -20.84
N ILE A 6 23.32 -26.59 -20.07
CA ILE A 6 22.17 -27.21 -19.39
C ILE A 6 21.55 -26.24 -18.35
N ARG A 7 22.39 -25.50 -17.62
CA ARG A 7 21.96 -24.48 -16.64
C ARG A 7 21.15 -23.35 -17.29
N LYS A 8 21.57 -22.86 -18.47
CA LYS A 8 20.83 -21.82 -19.21
C LYS A 8 19.51 -22.37 -19.79
N MET A 9 19.52 -23.59 -20.33
CA MET A 9 18.29 -24.22 -20.84
C MET A 9 17.27 -24.46 -19.74
N PHE A 10 17.69 -24.88 -18.54
CA PHE A 10 16.76 -25.10 -17.42
C PHE A 10 16.14 -23.81 -16.90
N ILE A 11 16.90 -22.71 -16.81
CA ILE A 11 16.35 -21.39 -16.43
C ILE A 11 15.30 -20.92 -17.44
N VAL A 12 15.58 -21.11 -18.74
CA VAL A 12 14.65 -20.73 -19.81
C VAL A 12 13.39 -21.60 -19.76
N VAL A 13 13.52 -22.91 -19.61
CA VAL A 13 12.37 -23.83 -19.51
C VAL A 13 11.55 -23.55 -18.25
N PHE A 14 12.19 -23.31 -17.11
CA PHE A 14 11.51 -22.97 -15.86
C PHE A 14 10.76 -21.64 -15.96
N ALA A 15 11.37 -20.62 -16.57
CA ALA A 15 10.70 -19.34 -16.81
C ALA A 15 9.51 -19.48 -17.75
N ILE A 16 9.63 -20.28 -18.82
CA ILE A 16 8.53 -20.55 -19.75
C ILE A 16 7.40 -21.31 -19.04
N VAL A 17 7.70 -22.34 -18.24
CA VAL A 17 6.70 -23.11 -17.50
C VAL A 17 6.00 -22.25 -16.44
N LEU A 18 6.72 -21.39 -15.73
CA LEU A 18 6.16 -20.46 -14.74
C LEU A 18 5.25 -19.42 -15.41
N VAL A 19 5.68 -18.83 -16.53
CA VAL A 19 4.89 -17.85 -17.28
C VAL A 19 3.66 -18.50 -17.90
N THR A 20 3.77 -19.72 -18.46
CA THR A 20 2.63 -20.45 -19.04
C THR A 20 1.62 -20.92 -17.99
N THR A 21 2.06 -21.33 -16.80
CA THR A 21 1.15 -21.65 -15.69
C THR A 21 0.46 -20.41 -15.11
N LEU A 22 1.18 -19.29 -14.97
CA LEU A 22 0.59 -18.02 -14.50
C LEU A 22 -0.39 -17.43 -15.53
N THR A 23 -0.04 -17.47 -16.82
CA THR A 23 -0.93 -16.99 -17.90
C THR A 23 -2.10 -17.93 -18.16
N GLY A 24 -1.91 -19.25 -18.07
CA GLY A 24 -2.99 -20.24 -18.13
C GLY A 24 -3.98 -20.09 -16.98
N SER A 25 -3.49 -19.86 -15.76
CA SER A 25 -4.35 -19.59 -14.59
C SER A 25 -5.13 -18.29 -14.74
N PHE A 26 -4.52 -17.26 -15.33
CA PHE A 26 -5.18 -15.98 -15.65
C PHE A 26 -6.22 -16.13 -16.77
N PHE A 27 -5.96 -16.98 -17.78
CA PHE A 27 -6.89 -17.24 -18.89
C PHE A 27 -8.10 -18.07 -18.45
N VAL A 28 -7.90 -19.07 -17.57
CA VAL A 28 -8.98 -19.83 -16.94
C VAL A 28 -9.84 -18.93 -16.05
N PHE A 29 -9.23 -18.01 -15.29
CA PHE A 29 -9.95 -17.00 -14.50
C PHE A 29 -10.78 -16.03 -15.37
N LYS A 30 -10.31 -15.70 -16.58
CA LYS A 30 -11.05 -14.84 -17.52
C LYS A 30 -12.17 -15.59 -18.26
N MET A 31 -11.97 -16.87 -18.60
CA MET A 31 -12.99 -17.70 -19.26
C MET A 31 -14.18 -18.04 -18.35
N THR A 32 -13.94 -18.29 -17.06
CA THR A 32 -15.03 -18.54 -16.09
C THR A 32 -15.89 -17.30 -15.85
N SER A 33 -15.37 -16.09 -16.08
CA SER A 33 -16.15 -14.84 -15.99
C SER A 33 -17.12 -14.60 -17.15
N ASN A 34 -16.94 -15.28 -18.30
CA ASN A 34 -17.60 -14.86 -19.55
C ASN A 34 -18.41 -15.95 -20.30
N GLN A 35 -18.43 -17.21 -19.84
CA GLN A 35 -19.12 -18.31 -20.54
C GLN A 35 -20.43 -18.81 -19.90
N GLY A 36 -20.80 -18.34 -18.70
CA GLY A 36 -21.95 -18.90 -17.97
C GLY A 36 -23.35 -18.44 -18.43
N THR A 37 -23.46 -17.37 -19.21
CA THR A 37 -24.73 -16.62 -19.34
C THR A 37 -25.52 -16.86 -20.62
N SER A 38 -24.94 -17.43 -21.69
CA SER A 38 -25.60 -17.40 -23.02
C SER A 38 -26.37 -18.68 -23.40
N LYS A 39 -25.91 -19.89 -23.03
CA LYS A 39 -26.50 -21.14 -23.56
C LYS A 39 -27.66 -21.71 -22.75
N ALA A 40 -27.80 -21.34 -21.47
CA ALA A 40 -28.85 -21.89 -20.61
C ALA A 40 -30.25 -21.28 -20.88
N ILE A 41 -30.31 -20.09 -21.47
CA ILE A 41 -31.55 -19.33 -21.65
C ILE A 41 -32.33 -19.78 -22.91
N LEU A 42 -31.66 -20.38 -23.90
CA LEU A 42 -32.30 -20.72 -25.18
C LEU A 42 -33.16 -22.00 -25.14
N ASN A 43 -32.90 -22.92 -24.22
CA ASN A 43 -33.60 -24.21 -24.15
C ASN A 43 -34.87 -24.20 -23.28
N PHE A 44 -35.27 -23.03 -22.75
CA PHE A 44 -36.35 -22.92 -21.77
C PHE A 44 -37.77 -22.87 -22.40
N PHE A 45 -37.90 -22.85 -23.73
CA PHE A 45 -39.19 -22.63 -24.41
C PHE A 45 -39.69 -23.86 -25.16
N LYS A 46 -40.00 -24.94 -24.45
CA LYS A 46 -40.86 -26.04 -24.91
C LYS A 46 -41.15 -26.96 -23.71
N ILE A 47 -42.35 -26.89 -23.14
CA ILE A 47 -43.10 -28.01 -22.53
C ILE A 47 -44.51 -27.49 -22.19
N THR A 48 -45.54 -28.11 -22.76
CA THR A 48 -46.96 -27.92 -22.50
C THR A 48 -47.54 -29.21 -21.91
N ASN A 49 -47.87 -29.24 -20.61
CA ASN A 49 -48.97 -30.03 -19.99
C ASN A 49 -49.10 -29.72 -18.47
N SER A 50 -50.33 -29.52 -17.97
CA SER A 50 -50.60 -28.77 -16.72
C SER A 50 -50.29 -29.45 -15.36
N GLN A 51 -49.91 -30.73 -15.32
CA GLN A 51 -49.42 -31.38 -14.09
C GLN A 51 -47.89 -31.45 -14.00
N ASP A 52 -47.19 -31.37 -15.14
CA ASP A 52 -45.73 -31.21 -15.18
C ASP A 52 -45.31 -29.75 -15.00
N THR A 53 -46.21 -28.80 -15.25
CA THR A 53 -45.94 -27.36 -15.05
C THR A 53 -45.71 -27.01 -13.60
N ASP A 54 -46.50 -27.49 -12.64
CA ASP A 54 -46.31 -27.11 -11.22
C ASP A 54 -45.01 -27.69 -10.64
N LYS A 55 -44.65 -28.91 -11.05
CA LYS A 55 -43.39 -29.53 -10.66
C LYS A 55 -42.19 -28.88 -11.35
N ALA A 56 -42.32 -28.46 -12.61
CA ALA A 56 -41.30 -27.73 -13.35
C ALA A 56 -41.15 -26.27 -12.87
N ILE A 57 -42.25 -25.61 -12.50
CA ILE A 57 -42.29 -24.25 -11.94
C ILE A 57 -41.67 -24.26 -10.55
N ASN A 58 -42.03 -25.20 -9.67
CA ASN A 58 -41.41 -25.36 -8.35
C ASN A 58 -39.91 -25.69 -8.47
N LYS A 59 -39.53 -26.56 -9.42
CA LYS A 59 -38.11 -26.85 -9.72
C LYS A 59 -37.35 -25.62 -10.24
N THR A 60 -38.02 -24.70 -10.95
CA THR A 60 -37.42 -23.47 -11.47
C THR A 60 -37.31 -22.41 -10.37
N ALA A 61 -38.32 -22.28 -9.51
CA ALA A 61 -38.29 -21.40 -8.35
C ALA A 61 -37.19 -21.81 -7.35
N ASP A 62 -37.06 -23.12 -7.07
CA ASP A 62 -36.00 -23.67 -6.23
C ASP A 62 -34.61 -23.38 -6.81
N LYS A 63 -34.44 -23.49 -8.14
CA LYS A 63 -33.21 -23.11 -8.84
C LYS A 63 -32.84 -21.63 -8.64
N VAL A 64 -33.82 -20.74 -8.75
CA VAL A 64 -33.61 -19.30 -8.59
C VAL A 64 -33.19 -18.97 -7.16
N VAL A 65 -33.83 -19.59 -6.16
CA VAL A 65 -33.48 -19.43 -4.74
C VAL A 65 -32.04 -19.89 -4.48
N VAL A 66 -31.65 -21.08 -4.96
CA VAL A 66 -30.29 -21.61 -4.79
C VAL A 66 -29.26 -20.72 -5.47
N ASN A 67 -29.49 -20.29 -6.71
CA ASN A 67 -28.57 -19.40 -7.43
C ASN A 67 -28.36 -18.06 -6.71
N LEU A 68 -29.41 -17.47 -6.14
CA LEU A 68 -29.31 -16.22 -5.39
C LEU A 68 -28.62 -16.39 -4.04
N ALA A 69 -28.84 -17.53 -3.37
CA ALA A 69 -28.12 -17.91 -2.17
C ALA A 69 -26.62 -18.14 -2.46
N GLU A 70 -26.27 -18.76 -3.59
CA GLU A 70 -24.88 -18.91 -4.03
C GLU A 70 -24.22 -17.55 -4.29
N ARG A 71 -24.94 -16.62 -4.93
CA ARG A 71 -24.46 -15.26 -5.18
C ARG A 71 -24.07 -14.52 -3.90
N GLN A 72 -24.72 -14.77 -2.77
CA GLN A 72 -24.40 -14.11 -1.50
C GLN A 72 -22.94 -14.30 -1.09
N ARG A 73 -22.35 -15.46 -1.34
CA ARG A 73 -20.92 -15.71 -1.04
C ARG A 73 -20.01 -14.82 -1.85
N MET A 74 -20.29 -14.70 -3.15
CA MET A 74 -19.55 -13.81 -4.05
C MET A 74 -19.70 -12.34 -3.66
N LEU A 75 -20.88 -11.95 -3.15
CA LEU A 75 -21.13 -10.60 -2.67
C LEU A 75 -20.35 -10.28 -1.39
N ILE A 76 -20.21 -11.22 -0.45
CA ILE A 76 -19.34 -11.04 0.74
C ILE A 76 -17.89 -10.80 0.30
N GLN A 77 -17.36 -11.64 -0.59
CA GLN A 77 -16.01 -11.49 -1.11
C GLN A 77 -15.82 -10.17 -1.88
N LYS A 78 -16.81 -9.81 -2.71
CA LYS A 78 -16.80 -8.55 -3.47
C LYS A 78 -16.83 -7.34 -2.55
N TYR A 79 -17.68 -7.34 -1.53
CA TYR A 79 -17.77 -6.28 -0.53
C TYR A 79 -16.43 -6.09 0.17
N SER A 80 -15.84 -7.16 0.71
CA SER A 80 -14.55 -7.09 1.40
C SER A 80 -13.46 -6.56 0.48
N LYS A 81 -13.40 -7.03 -0.77
CA LYS A 81 -12.42 -6.57 -1.76
C LYS A 81 -12.61 -5.08 -2.08
N GLU A 82 -13.84 -4.65 -2.33
CA GLU A 82 -14.14 -3.25 -2.64
C GLU A 82 -13.80 -2.34 -1.47
N TYR A 83 -14.18 -2.73 -0.26
CA TYR A 83 -13.88 -2.00 0.96
C TYR A 83 -12.37 -1.79 1.13
N ILE A 84 -11.58 -2.86 1.03
CA ILE A 84 -10.11 -2.77 1.12
C ILE A 84 -9.53 -1.91 0.00
N ASN A 85 -10.07 -1.98 -1.21
CA ASN A 85 -9.60 -1.12 -2.31
C ASN A 85 -9.86 0.37 -2.06
N GLU A 86 -10.98 0.71 -1.41
CA GLU A 86 -11.26 2.10 -1.03
C GLU A 86 -10.38 2.58 0.14
N LEU A 87 -9.81 1.68 0.94
CA LEU A 87 -8.84 2.05 1.97
C LEU A 87 -7.46 2.43 1.39
N ILE A 88 -7.13 1.99 0.17
CA ILE A 88 -5.81 2.25 -0.44
C ILE A 88 -5.53 3.76 -0.54
N PRO A 89 -6.41 4.61 -1.10
CA PRO A 89 -6.25 6.05 -1.05
C PRO A 89 -5.97 6.59 0.35
N LEU A 90 -6.77 6.20 1.35
CA LEU A 90 -6.62 6.66 2.73
C LEU A 90 -5.25 6.29 3.33
N GLN A 91 -4.76 5.09 3.04
CA GLN A 91 -3.43 4.64 3.47
C GLN A 91 -2.31 5.42 2.78
N VAL A 92 -2.41 5.66 1.47
CA VAL A 92 -1.47 6.49 0.71
C VAL A 92 -1.45 7.92 1.28
N ARG A 93 -2.63 8.48 1.57
CA ARG A 93 -2.76 9.79 2.21
C ARG A 93 -2.02 9.84 3.54
N HIS A 94 -2.31 8.88 4.41
CA HIS A 94 -1.76 8.81 5.75
C HIS A 94 -0.24 8.63 5.73
N SER A 95 0.26 7.66 4.96
CA SER A 95 1.69 7.38 4.84
C SER A 95 2.46 8.58 4.28
N THR A 96 1.93 9.24 3.24
CA THR A 96 2.60 10.40 2.63
C THR A 96 2.63 11.60 3.58
N LEU A 97 1.52 11.87 4.29
CA LEU A 97 1.49 12.90 5.35
C LEU A 97 2.49 12.59 6.46
N LYS A 98 2.56 11.32 6.90
CA LYS A 98 3.50 10.92 7.96
C LYS A 98 4.95 11.05 7.51
N ALA A 99 5.26 10.72 6.26
CA ALA A 99 6.59 10.91 5.69
C ALA A 99 6.99 12.40 5.66
N ALA A 100 6.06 13.27 5.25
CA ALA A 100 6.30 14.72 5.24
C ALA A 100 6.51 15.28 6.66
N GLU A 101 5.73 14.81 7.65
CA GLU A 101 5.89 15.18 9.06
C GLU A 101 7.29 14.78 9.59
N ILE A 102 7.72 13.54 9.33
CA ILE A 102 9.05 13.03 9.73
C ILE A 102 10.16 13.84 9.07
N ALA A 103 10.07 14.08 7.77
CA ALA A 103 11.06 14.88 7.04
C ALA A 103 11.13 16.31 7.59
N THR A 104 9.98 16.93 7.84
CA THR A 104 9.88 18.29 8.42
C THR A 104 10.56 18.38 9.78
N LEU A 105 10.29 17.40 10.67
CA LEU A 105 10.92 17.34 11.99
C LEU A 105 12.44 17.20 11.87
N GLN A 106 12.92 16.28 11.03
CA GLN A 106 14.34 16.08 10.80
C GLN A 106 15.00 17.36 10.27
N ILE A 107 14.46 17.96 9.21
CA ILE A 107 15.00 19.20 8.62
C ILE A 107 15.09 20.32 9.65
N THR A 108 14.05 20.48 10.47
CA THR A 108 13.97 21.56 11.46
C THR A 108 14.97 21.34 12.60
N GLU A 109 15.09 20.12 13.13
CA GLU A 109 16.05 19.80 14.18
C GLU A 109 17.49 19.81 13.65
N ASP A 110 17.75 19.30 12.45
CA ASP A 110 19.07 19.37 11.81
C ASP A 110 19.53 20.82 11.64
N ARG A 111 18.63 21.70 11.17
CA ARG A 111 18.89 23.15 11.08
C ARG A 111 19.29 23.73 12.43
N LYS A 112 18.55 23.38 13.47
CA LYS A 112 18.72 23.90 14.83
C LYS A 112 20.04 23.42 15.43
N GLN A 113 20.33 22.13 15.33
CA GLN A 113 21.58 21.54 15.79
C GLN A 113 22.78 22.13 15.08
N TYR A 114 22.72 22.27 13.75
CA TYR A 114 23.78 22.91 12.97
C TYR A 114 24.00 24.37 13.36
N THR A 115 22.91 25.14 13.54
CA THR A 115 22.98 26.56 13.89
C THR A 115 23.58 26.78 15.28
N ILE A 116 23.12 26.03 16.28
CA ILE A 116 23.51 26.24 17.68
C ILE A 116 24.87 25.59 17.98
N ASN A 117 25.02 24.31 17.65
CA ASN A 117 26.14 23.49 18.12
C ASN A 117 27.33 23.49 17.17
N VAL A 118 27.14 23.81 15.89
CA VAL A 118 28.25 23.92 14.92
C VAL A 118 28.60 25.38 14.69
N ILE A 119 27.71 26.17 14.09
CA ILE A 119 27.99 27.58 13.78
C ILE A 119 28.21 28.39 15.06
N GLY A 120 27.32 28.25 16.05
CA GLY A 120 27.41 28.98 17.30
C GLY A 120 28.71 28.70 18.07
N LYS A 121 29.21 27.46 18.03
CA LYS A 121 30.48 27.07 18.64
C LYS A 121 31.67 27.62 17.87
N LEU A 122 31.72 27.40 16.55
CA LEU A 122 32.84 27.84 15.71
C LEU A 122 33.03 29.35 15.77
N ARG A 123 31.96 30.14 15.75
CA ARG A 123 32.06 31.61 15.90
C ARG A 123 32.63 32.08 17.23
N LYS A 124 32.49 31.29 18.29
CA LYS A 124 33.01 31.62 19.63
C LYS A 124 34.47 31.20 19.79
N GLU A 125 34.85 30.05 19.21
CA GLU A 125 36.13 29.41 19.46
C GLU A 125 37.17 29.61 18.34
N VAL A 126 36.73 29.92 17.11
CA VAL A 126 37.59 30.01 15.92
C VAL A 126 37.26 31.28 15.13
N PRO A 127 37.91 32.43 15.42
CA PRO A 127 37.60 33.72 14.82
C PRO A 127 37.69 33.78 13.29
N GLU A 128 38.53 32.94 12.69
CA GLU A 128 38.71 32.85 11.23
C GLU A 128 37.52 32.20 10.52
N VAL A 129 36.68 31.46 11.25
CA VAL A 129 35.53 30.75 10.69
C VAL A 129 34.29 31.64 10.69
N HIS A 130 33.75 31.87 9.50
CA HIS A 130 32.60 32.76 9.31
C HIS A 130 31.55 32.13 8.38
N PRO A 131 30.26 32.11 8.77
CA PRO A 131 29.20 31.64 7.88
C PRO A 131 29.04 32.56 6.66
N ASN A 132 29.01 31.99 5.46
CA ASN A 132 28.83 32.74 4.22
C ASN A 132 28.02 31.92 3.20
N ARG A 133 27.30 32.61 2.31
CA ARG A 133 26.61 31.96 1.18
C ARG A 133 27.60 31.38 0.17
N ASN A 134 28.71 32.07 -0.06
CA ASN A 134 29.76 31.69 -1.03
C ASN A 134 30.90 30.91 -0.36
N TYR A 135 30.57 30.06 0.63
CA TYR A 135 31.57 29.41 1.48
C TYR A 135 32.56 28.53 0.72
N ALA A 136 32.16 27.96 -0.41
CA ALA A 136 33.00 27.07 -1.21
C ALA A 136 34.23 27.77 -1.82
N VAL A 137 34.17 29.10 -2.01
CA VAL A 137 35.26 29.88 -2.62
C VAL A 137 36.00 30.77 -1.62
N ILE A 138 35.42 31.04 -0.45
CA ILE A 138 36.01 31.90 0.58
C ILE A 138 36.72 31.03 1.62
N LYS A 139 38.03 31.21 1.76
CA LYS A 139 38.84 30.46 2.74
C LYS A 139 38.32 30.70 4.16
N GLY A 140 38.13 29.62 4.91
CA GLY A 140 37.63 29.67 6.30
C GLY A 140 36.12 29.88 6.41
N SER A 141 35.40 30.06 5.30
CA SER A 141 33.94 30.13 5.35
C SER A 141 33.30 28.75 5.50
N ILE A 142 32.15 28.74 6.17
CA ILE A 142 31.23 27.58 6.27
C ILE A 142 29.84 27.96 5.75
N PRO A 143 29.01 27.01 5.30
CA PRO A 143 27.70 27.38 4.74
C PRO A 143 26.79 27.99 5.82
N LEU A 144 25.96 28.96 5.41
CA LEU A 144 24.82 29.40 6.22
C LEU A 144 23.86 28.22 6.46
N PRO A 145 23.06 28.22 7.56
CA PRO A 145 22.13 27.13 7.83
C PRO A 145 21.18 26.83 6.67
N THR A 146 20.66 27.88 6.02
CA THR A 146 19.75 27.74 4.87
C THR A 146 20.47 27.33 3.59
N THR A 147 21.75 27.71 3.41
CA THR A 147 22.59 27.25 2.30
C THR A 147 22.86 25.75 2.41
N PHE A 148 23.30 25.28 3.58
CA PHE A 148 23.54 23.86 3.83
C PHE A 148 22.29 23.01 3.54
N LEU A 149 21.15 23.42 4.08
CA LEU A 149 19.88 22.70 3.85
C LEU A 149 19.41 22.76 2.40
N LYS A 150 19.64 23.88 1.70
CA LYS A 150 19.34 23.95 0.26
C LYS A 150 20.15 22.91 -0.52
N GLU A 151 21.45 22.79 -0.25
CA GLU A 151 22.30 21.82 -0.94
C GLU A 151 21.88 20.37 -0.65
N VAL A 152 21.52 20.07 0.60
CA VAL A 152 20.94 18.77 0.97
C VAL A 152 19.65 18.51 0.20
N SER A 153 18.74 19.49 0.14
CA SER A 153 17.49 19.39 -0.65
C SER A 153 17.77 19.14 -2.13
N ASP A 154 18.73 19.84 -2.73
CA ASP A 154 19.10 19.68 -4.14
C ASP A 154 19.60 18.24 -4.43
N VAL A 155 20.43 17.67 -3.54
CA VAL A 155 20.90 16.27 -3.66
C VAL A 155 19.75 15.27 -3.53
N ILE A 156 18.82 15.47 -2.60
CA ILE A 156 17.65 14.59 -2.41
C ILE A 156 16.72 14.69 -3.62
N LYS A 157 16.49 15.91 -4.12
CA LYS A 157 15.68 16.19 -5.31
C LYS A 157 16.24 15.49 -6.55
N GLN A 158 17.56 15.50 -6.74
CA GLN A 158 18.22 14.78 -7.84
C GLN A 158 18.01 13.26 -7.77
N LYS A 159 17.83 12.70 -6.55
CA LYS A 159 17.47 11.28 -6.36
C LYS A 159 15.98 11.00 -6.56
N GLY A 160 15.15 12.02 -6.76
CA GLY A 160 13.72 11.89 -7.00
C GLY A 160 12.90 11.45 -5.78
N ILE A 161 13.47 11.48 -4.56
CA ILE A 161 12.80 10.97 -3.36
C ILE A 161 11.82 11.99 -2.78
N TYR A 162 12.29 13.20 -2.52
CA TYR A 162 11.50 14.35 -2.12
C TYR A 162 12.29 15.63 -2.33
N SER A 163 11.69 16.79 -2.07
CA SER A 163 12.41 18.06 -2.01
C SER A 163 11.82 18.94 -0.93
N TYR A 164 12.55 19.96 -0.52
CA TYR A 164 12.04 20.97 0.39
C TYR A 164 12.63 22.35 0.14
N ASP A 165 11.88 23.37 0.52
CA ASP A 165 12.24 24.77 0.34
C ASP A 165 11.83 25.61 1.55
N PHE A 166 12.70 26.53 1.96
CA PHE A 166 12.34 27.62 2.85
C PHE A 166 11.92 28.81 2.00
N LEU A 167 10.68 29.26 2.18
CA LEU A 167 10.07 30.34 1.39
C LEU A 167 9.53 31.43 2.31
N SER A 168 9.56 32.67 1.87
CA SER A 168 9.04 33.79 2.67
C SER A 168 8.53 34.93 1.80
N LYS A 169 7.56 35.67 2.31
CA LYS A 169 7.19 37.00 1.76
C LYS A 169 8.29 38.04 2.01
N TRP A 170 9.13 37.83 3.02
CA TRP A 170 10.26 38.70 3.40
C TRP A 170 11.60 38.05 3.03
N ASN A 171 11.65 37.46 1.84
CA ASN A 171 12.82 36.73 1.38
C ASN A 171 13.98 37.68 1.02
N ILE A 172 15.13 37.47 1.66
CA ILE A 172 16.41 38.11 1.29
C ILE A 172 16.83 37.61 -0.09
N ASN A 173 16.90 36.29 -0.28
CA ASN A 173 17.11 35.69 -1.60
C ASN A 173 15.83 35.83 -2.43
N LYS A 174 15.87 36.64 -3.50
CA LYS A 174 14.70 36.93 -4.36
C LYS A 174 14.06 35.69 -5.00
N GLU A 175 14.82 34.60 -5.17
CA GLU A 175 14.31 33.32 -5.69
C GLU A 175 13.46 32.53 -4.68
N LYS A 176 13.50 32.89 -3.39
CA LYS A 176 12.78 32.19 -2.30
C LYS A 176 11.52 32.93 -1.86
N GLY A 177 10.90 33.66 -2.79
CA GLY A 177 9.60 34.29 -2.62
C GLY A 177 8.44 33.29 -2.70
N LEU A 178 7.22 33.78 -2.46
CA LEU A 178 5.99 33.01 -2.62
C LEU A 178 5.47 33.18 -4.06
N VAL A 179 5.62 32.16 -4.89
CA VAL A 179 5.30 32.21 -6.33
C VAL A 179 3.94 31.55 -6.59
N THR A 180 3.75 30.33 -6.10
CA THR A 180 2.55 29.52 -6.39
C THR A 180 1.39 29.87 -5.46
N ASP A 181 0.16 29.57 -5.88
CA ASP A 181 -1.03 29.83 -5.05
C ASP A 181 -1.00 29.02 -3.75
N PHE A 182 -0.55 27.76 -3.82
CA PHE A 182 -0.27 26.95 -2.63
C PHE A 182 0.64 27.68 -1.62
N GLU A 183 1.72 28.32 -2.08
CA GLU A 183 2.67 28.99 -1.19
C GLU A 183 2.08 30.24 -0.54
N LYS A 184 1.34 31.04 -1.30
CA LYS A 184 0.65 32.22 -0.79
C LYS A 184 -0.39 31.82 0.26
N GLU A 185 -1.23 30.84 -0.08
CA GLU A 185 -2.27 30.33 0.81
C GLU A 185 -1.69 29.71 2.07
N ALA A 186 -0.69 28.84 1.94
CA ALA A 186 0.01 28.22 3.07
C ALA A 186 0.60 29.28 4.00
N PHE A 187 1.31 30.26 3.45
CA PHE A 187 1.91 31.34 4.23
C PHE A 187 0.85 32.11 5.01
N TYR A 188 -0.21 32.59 4.35
CA TYR A 188 -1.25 33.37 5.04
C TYR A 188 -2.07 32.53 6.02
N TYR A 189 -2.32 31.25 5.75
CA TYR A 189 -3.00 30.35 6.68
C TYR A 189 -2.20 30.16 7.98
N LEU A 190 -0.90 29.90 7.85
CA LEU A 190 0.00 29.66 8.98
C LEU A 190 0.33 30.96 9.73
N TYR A 191 0.56 32.06 9.01
CA TYR A 191 0.84 33.37 9.60
C TYR A 191 -0.34 33.88 10.45
N ASN A 192 -1.56 33.69 9.97
CA ASN A 192 -2.78 34.05 10.71
C ASN A 192 -3.16 32.99 11.77
N LYS A 193 -2.28 32.03 12.06
CA LYS A 193 -2.46 30.98 13.09
C LYS A 193 -3.76 30.18 12.95
N LYS A 194 -4.27 30.00 11.72
CA LYS A 194 -5.48 29.19 11.46
C LYS A 194 -5.24 27.69 11.67
N GLY A 195 -3.98 27.27 11.66
CA GLY A 195 -3.56 25.91 11.99
C GLY A 195 -2.04 25.80 12.09
N LYS A 196 -1.55 24.60 12.39
CA LYS A 196 -0.11 24.31 12.57
C LYS A 196 0.57 23.82 11.28
N VAL A 197 -0.22 23.29 10.36
CA VAL A 197 0.21 22.66 9.11
C VAL A 197 -0.77 23.07 8.02
N PHE A 198 -0.26 23.30 6.82
CA PHE A 198 -1.07 23.46 5.61
C PHE A 198 -0.58 22.46 4.57
N SER A 199 -1.45 21.59 4.06
CA SER A 199 -1.05 20.54 3.12
C SER A 199 -2.08 20.35 2.03
N ARG A 200 -1.61 20.05 0.82
CA ARG A 200 -2.47 19.69 -0.32
C ARG A 200 -1.85 18.59 -1.15
N PHE A 201 -2.71 17.73 -1.66
CA PHE A 201 -2.41 16.77 -2.70
C PHE A 201 -2.71 17.43 -4.04
N LEU A 202 -1.69 17.67 -4.86
CA LEU A 202 -1.86 18.39 -6.13
C LEU A 202 -0.79 18.02 -7.13
N VAL A 203 -0.98 18.43 -8.39
CA VAL A 203 0.03 18.29 -9.43
C VAL A 203 1.10 19.36 -9.27
N HIS A 204 2.35 18.94 -9.08
CA HIS A 204 3.51 19.83 -8.99
C HIS A 204 4.64 19.27 -9.85
N ASN A 205 5.16 20.07 -10.78
CA ASN A 205 6.21 19.70 -11.73
C ASN A 205 5.91 18.41 -12.52
N GLY A 206 4.66 18.24 -12.97
CA GLY A 206 4.22 17.06 -13.74
C GLY A 206 4.10 15.77 -12.91
N LEU A 207 4.26 15.84 -11.60
CA LEU A 207 4.11 14.72 -10.67
C LEU A 207 2.95 14.96 -9.73
N TYR A 208 2.24 13.89 -9.41
CA TYR A 208 1.31 13.93 -8.30
C TYR A 208 2.11 14.02 -6.99
N THR A 209 1.86 15.09 -6.22
CA THR A 209 2.72 15.49 -5.12
C THR A 209 1.89 15.89 -3.90
N LEU A 210 2.27 15.40 -2.72
CA LEU A 210 1.88 16.06 -1.48
C LEU A 210 2.80 17.26 -1.27
N ARG A 211 2.22 18.47 -1.21
CA ARG A 211 2.92 19.66 -0.71
C ARG A 211 2.49 19.92 0.72
N TYR A 212 3.46 19.99 1.63
CA TYR A 212 3.27 20.05 3.08
C TYR A 212 4.04 21.24 3.65
N ALA A 213 3.35 22.20 4.24
CA ALA A 213 3.93 23.45 4.73
C ALA A 213 3.79 23.59 6.26
N THR A 214 4.89 24.00 6.90
CA THR A 214 4.95 24.36 8.33
C THR A 214 5.60 25.73 8.51
N PRO A 215 5.31 26.45 9.60
CA PRO A 215 5.91 27.75 9.84
C PRO A 215 7.42 27.60 10.11
N ASP A 216 8.22 28.46 9.49
CA ASP A 216 9.64 28.63 9.82
C ASP A 216 9.78 29.71 10.89
N ILE A 217 10.13 29.31 12.11
CA ILE A 217 10.11 30.16 13.30
C ILE A 217 11.50 30.69 13.61
N ALA A 218 11.58 31.98 13.98
CA ALA A 218 12.76 32.63 14.50
C ALA A 218 13.15 32.06 15.89
N PHE A 219 13.96 31.00 15.90
CA PHE A 219 14.38 30.32 17.14
C PHE A 219 15.75 30.74 17.67
N ALA A 220 16.61 31.36 16.85
CA ALA A 220 17.97 31.73 17.23
C ALA A 220 18.25 33.22 16.98
N GLU A 221 18.90 33.88 17.95
CA GLU A 221 19.29 35.29 17.85
C GLU A 221 20.20 35.57 16.65
N THR A 222 21.07 34.62 16.30
CA THR A 222 21.94 34.74 15.13
C THR A 222 21.16 34.82 13.83
N CYS A 223 20.03 34.11 13.73
CA CYS A 223 19.12 34.21 12.59
C CYS A 223 18.41 35.57 12.59
N ILE A 224 17.85 35.96 13.73
CA ILE A 224 17.10 37.22 13.88
C ILE A 224 17.97 38.42 13.55
N ASN A 225 19.16 38.52 14.14
CA ASN A 225 20.06 39.64 13.96
C ASN A 225 20.51 39.76 12.50
N CYS A 226 20.85 38.64 11.86
CA CYS A 226 21.21 38.64 10.44
C CYS A 226 20.05 39.18 9.59
N HIS A 227 18.83 38.67 9.78
CA HIS A 227 17.66 39.13 9.02
C HIS A 227 17.28 40.59 9.31
N ASN A 228 17.49 41.08 10.53
CA ASN A 228 17.14 42.44 10.92
C ASN A 228 18.11 43.50 10.39
N VAL A 229 19.38 43.15 10.17
CA VAL A 229 20.41 44.09 9.72
C VAL A 229 20.76 43.96 8.22
N HIS A 230 20.30 42.90 7.55
CA HIS A 230 20.67 42.65 6.15
C HIS A 230 20.02 43.68 5.22
N GLU A 231 20.82 44.30 4.34
CA GLU A 231 20.39 45.38 3.44
C GLU A 231 19.22 44.99 2.54
N ASP A 232 19.25 43.78 1.99
CA ASP A 232 18.18 43.24 1.13
C ASP A 232 16.94 42.74 1.88
N SER A 233 16.92 42.80 3.21
CA SER A 233 15.83 42.26 4.01
C SER A 233 14.58 43.15 3.91
N PRO A 234 13.44 42.62 3.43
CA PRO A 234 12.21 43.41 3.34
C PRO A 234 11.55 43.71 4.71
N LYS A 235 12.04 43.09 5.79
CA LYS A 235 11.52 43.24 7.16
C LYS A 235 12.68 43.15 8.16
N SER A 236 12.76 44.10 9.10
CA SER A 236 13.93 44.29 9.97
C SER A 236 13.64 44.25 11.49
N ASP A 237 12.45 43.84 11.87
CA ASP A 237 11.93 43.86 13.25
C ASP A 237 11.49 42.47 13.74
N PHE A 238 12.09 41.39 13.21
CA PHE A 238 11.82 40.03 13.69
C PHE A 238 12.21 39.88 15.17
N LYS A 239 11.39 39.14 15.92
CA LYS A 239 11.60 38.78 17.33
C LYS A 239 11.62 37.26 17.51
N PRO A 240 12.18 36.74 18.63
CA PRO A 240 12.09 35.32 18.95
C PRO A 240 10.64 34.84 18.94
N GLY A 241 10.38 33.74 18.22
CA GLY A 241 9.04 33.18 18.05
C GLY A 241 8.24 33.72 16.87
N ASP A 242 8.73 34.76 16.18
CA ASP A 242 8.09 35.23 14.95
C ASP A 242 8.22 34.21 13.82
N MET A 243 7.20 34.16 12.96
CA MET A 243 7.26 33.41 11.72
C MET A 243 8.06 34.19 10.68
N MET A 244 9.23 33.68 10.31
CA MET A 244 10.08 34.28 9.27
C MET A 244 9.69 33.83 7.87
N GLY A 245 9.04 32.68 7.75
CA GLY A 245 8.68 32.05 6.48
C GLY A 245 7.90 30.76 6.67
N ILE A 246 7.89 29.93 5.64
CA ILE A 246 7.38 28.56 5.64
C ILE A 246 8.47 27.60 5.17
N LEU A 247 8.52 26.42 5.77
CA LEU A 247 9.18 25.25 5.22
C LEU A 247 8.14 24.47 4.41
N VAL A 248 8.38 24.27 3.12
CA VAL A 248 7.54 23.45 2.24
C VAL A 248 8.29 22.17 1.89
N VAL A 249 7.73 21.02 2.26
CA VAL A 249 8.19 19.69 1.87
C VAL A 249 7.29 19.17 0.74
N ASN A 250 7.90 18.73 -0.36
CA ASN A 250 7.22 18.16 -1.51
C ASN A 250 7.55 16.66 -1.60
N ILE A 251 6.55 15.79 -1.37
CA ILE A 251 6.68 14.34 -1.50
C ILE A 251 6.01 13.89 -2.82
N PRO A 252 6.78 13.47 -3.85
CA PRO A 252 6.20 12.88 -5.05
C PRO A 252 5.59 11.52 -4.73
N ILE A 253 4.36 11.28 -5.20
CA ILE A 253 3.61 10.04 -5.01
C ILE A 253 3.69 9.19 -6.28
N GLY A 254 3.64 9.82 -7.45
CA GLY A 254 3.74 9.12 -8.72
C GLY A 254 3.57 10.04 -9.92
N THR A 255 3.73 9.45 -11.11
CA THR A 255 3.45 10.15 -12.37
C THR A 255 1.96 10.30 -12.59
N LEU A 256 1.60 11.32 -13.38
CA LEU A 256 0.23 11.51 -13.83
C LEU A 256 -0.19 10.33 -14.72
N SER A 257 -1.33 9.75 -14.39
CA SER A 257 -2.00 8.73 -15.17
C SER A 257 -3.49 8.78 -14.82
N ALA A 258 -4.36 8.23 -15.67
CA ALA A 258 -5.79 8.13 -15.37
C ALA A 258 -6.06 7.45 -14.00
N LYS A 259 -5.21 6.50 -13.60
CA LYS A 259 -5.31 5.85 -12.28
C LYS A 259 -4.92 6.79 -11.14
N THR A 260 -3.86 7.56 -11.33
CA THR A 260 -3.37 8.52 -10.33
C THR A 260 -4.33 9.71 -10.20
N GLU A 261 -4.99 10.12 -11.29
CA GLU A 261 -6.06 11.14 -11.29
C GLU A 261 -7.32 10.67 -10.56
N ALA A 262 -7.74 9.43 -10.80
CA ALA A 262 -8.85 8.85 -10.04
C ALA A 262 -8.53 8.70 -8.54
N LEU A 263 -7.28 8.32 -8.23
CA LEU A 263 -6.78 8.30 -6.85
C LEU A 263 -6.80 9.69 -6.20
N LEU A 264 -6.40 10.71 -6.96
CA LEU A 264 -6.40 12.12 -6.56
C LEU A 264 -7.79 12.60 -6.17
N ALA A 265 -8.78 12.38 -7.06
CA ALA A 265 -10.17 12.76 -6.79
C ALA A 265 -10.67 12.14 -5.49
N ARG A 266 -10.36 10.87 -5.23
CA ARG A 266 -10.74 10.16 -3.99
C ARG A 266 -10.04 10.66 -2.73
N LEU A 267 -8.96 11.42 -2.85
CA LEU A 267 -8.27 12.01 -1.70
C LEU A 267 -8.84 13.37 -1.30
N GLU A 268 -9.64 13.95 -2.19
CA GLU A 268 -10.38 15.21 -1.99
C GLU A 268 -11.87 14.96 -1.69
N ASP A 269 -12.40 13.81 -2.10
CA ASP A 269 -13.80 13.41 -1.92
C ASP A 269 -14.05 12.77 -0.53
N ASP A 270 -15.18 13.12 0.07
CA ASP A 270 -15.63 12.60 1.38
C ASP A 270 -16.56 11.36 1.23
N GLU A 271 -16.91 10.96 0.01
CA GLU A 271 -17.84 9.85 -0.25
C GLU A 271 -17.18 8.45 -0.24
N PHE A 272 -16.87 7.95 0.96
CA PHE A 272 -16.30 6.61 1.12
C PHE A 272 -17.32 5.49 0.79
N GLY A 273 -17.14 4.86 -0.37
CA GLY A 273 -17.81 3.60 -0.73
C GLY A 273 -19.16 3.70 -1.44
N THR A 274 -19.64 4.91 -1.74
CA THR A 274 -20.96 5.18 -2.35
C THR A 274 -21.14 4.45 -3.68
N ASP A 275 -20.11 4.47 -4.52
CA ASP A 275 -20.11 3.82 -5.83
C ASP A 275 -19.48 2.42 -5.86
N SER A 276 -19.14 1.83 -4.71
CA SER A 276 -18.48 0.52 -4.63
C SER A 276 -19.14 -0.41 -3.62
N PHE A 277 -18.54 -0.59 -2.44
CA PHE A 277 -18.96 -1.61 -1.48
C PHE A 277 -20.37 -1.37 -0.93
N LEU A 278 -20.86 -0.13 -0.88
CA LEU A 278 -22.24 0.16 -0.43
C LEU A 278 -23.31 -0.38 -1.39
N LYS A 279 -23.05 -0.37 -2.71
CA LYS A 279 -23.94 -1.02 -3.70
C LYS A 279 -23.96 -2.52 -3.50
N THR A 280 -22.79 -3.13 -3.29
CA THR A 280 -22.66 -4.57 -3.01
C THR A 280 -23.39 -4.95 -1.72
N LYS A 281 -23.23 -4.16 -0.65
CA LYS A 281 -23.95 -4.35 0.61
C LYS A 281 -25.46 -4.30 0.41
N LYS A 282 -25.97 -3.28 -0.28
CA LYS A 282 -27.42 -3.14 -0.52
C LYS A 282 -28.00 -4.33 -1.29
N ALA A 283 -27.28 -4.81 -2.32
CA ALA A 283 -27.69 -6.00 -3.06
C ALA A 283 -27.66 -7.27 -2.20
N PHE A 284 -26.66 -7.42 -1.34
CA PHE A 284 -26.58 -8.52 -0.37
C PHE A 284 -27.75 -8.48 0.62
N ASP A 285 -27.93 -7.36 1.33
CA ASP A 285 -28.97 -7.20 2.36
C ASP A 285 -30.37 -7.50 1.79
N THR A 286 -30.68 -6.91 0.64
CA THR A 286 -31.98 -7.10 -0.03
C THR A 286 -32.21 -8.57 -0.40
N THR A 287 -31.16 -9.25 -0.87
CA THR A 287 -31.28 -10.67 -1.25
C THR A 287 -31.37 -11.58 -0.03
N LEU A 288 -30.59 -11.34 1.02
CA LEU A 288 -30.62 -12.12 2.26
C LEU A 288 -31.98 -11.97 2.97
N ASP A 289 -32.54 -10.75 2.99
CA ASP A 289 -33.89 -10.50 3.48
C ASP A 289 -34.93 -11.30 2.69
N ALA A 290 -34.87 -11.26 1.36
CA ALA A 290 -35.77 -12.02 0.51
C ALA A 290 -35.60 -13.54 0.66
N LEU A 291 -34.40 -14.04 0.91
CA LEU A 291 -34.16 -15.47 1.19
C LEU A 291 -34.79 -15.88 2.54
N ILE A 292 -34.77 -15.03 3.56
CA ILE A 292 -35.30 -15.34 4.89
C ILE A 292 -36.83 -15.18 4.93
N ASN A 293 -37.33 -14.07 4.41
CA ASN A 293 -38.72 -13.63 4.59
C ASN A 293 -39.57 -13.70 3.31
N GLY A 294 -38.98 -14.01 2.16
CA GLY A 294 -39.62 -13.82 0.86
C GLY A 294 -39.61 -12.36 0.42
N GLY A 295 -40.05 -12.10 -0.81
CA GLY A 295 -40.12 -10.75 -1.37
C GLY A 295 -39.15 -10.54 -2.53
N LYS A 296 -38.85 -9.28 -2.87
CA LYS A 296 -38.06 -8.93 -4.06
C LYS A 296 -36.57 -9.11 -3.82
N ALA A 297 -35.90 -9.84 -4.70
CA ALA A 297 -34.45 -10.01 -4.73
C ALA A 297 -33.86 -9.45 -6.04
N PRO A 298 -32.80 -8.62 -6.00
CA PRO A 298 -32.19 -8.08 -7.20
C PRO A 298 -31.41 -9.14 -7.99
N LEU A 299 -31.48 -9.09 -9.32
CA LEU A 299 -30.74 -9.96 -10.24
C LEU A 299 -29.42 -9.34 -10.72
N ASP A 300 -29.26 -8.04 -10.56
CA ASP A 300 -28.06 -7.25 -10.87
C ASP A 300 -27.61 -6.44 -9.64
N LEU A 301 -26.51 -5.68 -9.74
CA LEU A 301 -26.00 -4.83 -8.65
C LEU A 301 -26.59 -3.42 -8.67
N GLU A 302 -26.99 -2.93 -9.84
CA GLU A 302 -27.66 -1.63 -9.99
C GLU A 302 -29.10 -1.67 -9.47
N MET A 303 -29.58 -2.86 -9.06
CA MET A 303 -30.94 -3.09 -8.56
C MET A 303 -31.99 -2.63 -9.58
N THR A 304 -31.76 -2.91 -10.86
CA THR A 304 -32.69 -2.57 -11.96
C THR A 304 -33.61 -3.72 -12.34
N LYS A 305 -33.17 -4.97 -12.08
CA LYS A 305 -33.91 -6.20 -12.37
C LYS A 305 -34.14 -6.96 -11.07
N PHE A 306 -35.36 -7.47 -10.91
CA PHE A 306 -35.75 -8.20 -9.71
C PHE A 306 -36.45 -9.51 -10.04
N THR A 307 -36.38 -10.44 -9.09
CA THR A 307 -37.26 -11.60 -9.00
C THR A 307 -37.98 -11.57 -7.65
N THR A 308 -39.02 -12.38 -7.49
CA THR A 308 -39.74 -12.53 -6.21
C THR A 308 -39.51 -13.93 -5.66
N LEU A 309 -39.07 -14.00 -4.40
CA LEU A 309 -38.80 -15.24 -3.70
C LEU A 309 -39.94 -15.59 -2.74
N PRO A 310 -40.29 -16.89 -2.61
CA PRO A 310 -41.15 -17.33 -1.53
C PRO A 310 -40.41 -17.25 -0.19
N PRO A 311 -41.12 -17.12 0.94
CA PRO A 311 -40.51 -17.20 2.26
C PRO A 311 -39.91 -18.58 2.53
N THR A 312 -38.75 -18.62 3.19
CA THR A 312 -38.15 -19.88 3.63
C THR A 312 -38.99 -20.53 4.73
N ARG A 313 -39.50 -21.73 4.45
CA ARG A 313 -40.32 -22.52 5.39
C ARG A 313 -39.52 -23.51 6.24
N ASP A 314 -38.35 -23.93 5.76
CA ASP A 314 -37.47 -24.82 6.52
C ASP A 314 -36.81 -24.07 7.68
N SER A 315 -37.11 -24.48 8.91
CA SER A 315 -36.62 -23.82 10.12
C SER A 315 -35.10 -23.90 10.28
N LYS A 316 -34.46 -24.95 9.78
CA LYS A 316 -33.00 -25.12 9.83
C LYS A 316 -32.32 -24.18 8.83
N ILE A 317 -32.83 -24.10 7.60
CA ILE A 317 -32.32 -23.16 6.60
C ILE A 317 -32.51 -21.72 7.09
N LYS A 318 -33.70 -21.40 7.62
CA LYS A 318 -33.98 -20.06 8.17
C LYS A 318 -33.04 -19.70 9.32
N SER A 319 -32.79 -20.63 10.25
CA SER A 319 -31.82 -20.46 11.33
C SER A 319 -30.42 -20.15 10.79
N LYS A 320 -29.95 -20.93 9.80
CA LYS A 320 -28.62 -20.73 9.22
C LYS A 320 -28.50 -19.39 8.46
N LEU A 321 -29.55 -18.96 7.75
CA LEU A 321 -29.56 -17.64 7.10
C LEU A 321 -29.54 -16.49 8.13
N ASN A 322 -30.16 -16.66 9.30
CA ASN A 322 -30.05 -15.68 10.38
C ASN A 322 -28.64 -15.64 11.01
N GLU A 323 -27.96 -16.78 11.12
CA GLU A 323 -26.54 -16.82 11.49
C GLU A 323 -25.68 -16.06 10.47
N VAL A 324 -25.94 -16.26 9.17
CA VAL A 324 -25.29 -15.47 8.10
C VAL A 324 -25.51 -13.98 8.28
N ARG A 325 -26.73 -13.55 8.61
CA ARG A 325 -27.04 -12.14 8.89
C ARG A 325 -26.18 -11.58 10.04
N GLN A 326 -26.10 -12.30 11.15
CA GLN A 326 -25.30 -11.87 12.31
C GLN A 326 -23.80 -11.78 12.00
N LEU A 327 -23.28 -12.76 11.25
CA LEU A 327 -21.89 -12.74 10.80
C LEU A 327 -21.65 -11.61 9.79
N TRP A 328 -22.62 -11.34 8.91
CA TRP A 328 -22.56 -10.22 7.98
C TRP A 328 -22.56 -8.86 8.66
N ASP A 329 -23.34 -8.67 9.73
CA ASP A 329 -23.30 -7.45 10.54
C ASP A 329 -21.92 -7.29 11.21
N THR A 330 -21.36 -8.39 11.71
CA THR A 330 -19.99 -8.43 12.26
C THR A 330 -18.93 -8.03 11.21
N VAL A 331 -19.04 -8.53 9.97
CA VAL A 331 -18.14 -8.16 8.87
C VAL A 331 -18.16 -6.65 8.63
N GLN A 332 -19.35 -6.06 8.59
CA GLN A 332 -19.50 -4.63 8.35
C GLN A 332 -18.87 -3.81 9.47
N GLU A 333 -19.05 -4.22 10.72
CA GLU A 333 -18.50 -3.52 11.88
C GLU A 333 -16.96 -3.58 11.93
N TYR A 334 -16.37 -4.74 11.67
CA TYR A 334 -14.92 -4.85 11.61
C TYR A 334 -14.33 -4.09 10.41
N MET A 335 -14.98 -4.12 9.25
CA MET A 335 -14.56 -3.29 8.11
C MET A 335 -14.65 -1.80 8.45
N ARG A 336 -15.74 -1.35 9.11
CA ARG A 336 -15.89 0.04 9.59
C ARG A 336 -14.78 0.44 10.55
N THR A 337 -14.29 -0.49 11.37
CA THR A 337 -13.17 -0.23 12.28
C THR A 337 -11.92 0.23 11.53
N LEU A 338 -11.68 -0.30 10.32
CA LEU A 338 -10.51 0.06 9.48
C LEU A 338 -10.48 1.53 9.02
N THR A 339 -11.60 2.24 9.03
CA THR A 339 -11.65 3.66 8.64
C THR A 339 -11.44 4.61 9.83
N VAL A 340 -11.61 4.12 11.05
CA VAL A 340 -11.49 4.93 12.28
C VAL A 340 -10.17 4.69 13.01
N VAL A 341 -9.63 3.48 12.93
CA VAL A 341 -8.34 3.16 13.56
C VAL A 341 -7.18 3.76 12.77
N LYS A 342 -6.16 4.25 13.50
CA LYS A 342 -5.01 4.89 12.89
C LYS A 342 -4.23 3.90 12.01
N PRO A 343 -3.99 4.19 10.71
CA PRO A 343 -3.21 3.31 9.86
C PRO A 343 -1.84 2.98 10.45
N TYR A 344 -1.38 1.73 10.25
CA TYR A 344 -0.11 1.18 10.74
C TYR A 344 0.04 1.07 12.27
N SER A 345 -1.04 1.24 13.04
CA SER A 345 -1.01 0.95 14.48
C SER A 345 -1.21 -0.54 14.77
N ALA A 346 -0.92 -0.97 16.00
CA ALA A 346 -1.17 -2.35 16.42
C ALA A 346 -2.67 -2.69 16.35
N GLU A 347 -3.51 -1.72 16.70
CA GLU A 347 -4.98 -1.81 16.61
C GLU A 347 -5.44 -1.94 15.16
N TYR A 348 -4.79 -1.28 14.21
CA TYR A 348 -5.09 -1.44 12.78
C TYR A 348 -4.78 -2.84 12.28
N ILE A 349 -3.65 -3.43 12.72
CA ILE A 349 -3.27 -4.80 12.35
C ILE A 349 -4.31 -5.79 12.90
N ALA A 350 -4.73 -5.64 14.16
CA ALA A 350 -5.76 -6.47 14.77
C ALA A 350 -7.11 -6.32 14.04
N ALA A 351 -7.54 -5.08 13.78
CA ALA A 351 -8.79 -4.82 13.07
C ALA A 351 -8.81 -5.41 11.65
N TYR A 352 -7.66 -5.44 10.96
CA TYR A 352 -7.55 -6.07 9.65
C TYR A 352 -7.73 -7.59 9.72
N ASP A 353 -7.12 -8.23 10.73
CA ASP A 353 -7.27 -9.67 10.95
C ASP A 353 -8.72 -10.02 11.31
N ASP A 354 -9.35 -9.26 12.22
CA ASP A 354 -10.75 -9.43 12.59
C ASP A 354 -11.70 -9.27 11.38
N ALA A 355 -11.46 -8.27 10.54
CA ALA A 355 -12.23 -8.05 9.31
C ALA A 355 -12.07 -9.21 8.30
N TYR A 356 -10.87 -9.77 8.19
CA TYR A 356 -10.59 -10.91 7.33
C TYR A 356 -11.23 -12.22 7.87
N ILE A 357 -11.08 -12.49 9.17
CA ILE A 357 -11.64 -13.67 9.84
C ILE A 357 -13.17 -13.65 9.77
N SER A 358 -13.79 -12.51 10.10
CA SER A 358 -15.25 -12.37 10.04
C SER A 358 -15.80 -12.57 8.64
N ALA A 359 -15.14 -12.05 7.59
CA ALA A 359 -15.56 -12.23 6.21
C ALA A 359 -15.53 -13.71 5.79
N ASN A 360 -14.49 -14.44 6.21
CA ASN A 360 -14.40 -15.88 5.97
C ASN A 360 -15.48 -16.65 6.73
N ALA A 361 -15.75 -16.29 7.99
CA ALA A 361 -16.81 -16.92 8.78
C ALA A 361 -18.19 -16.73 8.13
N ALA A 362 -18.53 -15.51 7.71
CA ALA A 362 -19.78 -15.22 7.01
C ALA A 362 -19.91 -16.01 5.70
N MET A 363 -18.82 -16.09 4.92
CA MET A 363 -18.79 -16.87 3.68
C MET A 363 -18.98 -18.38 3.93
N MET A 364 -18.35 -18.94 4.97
CA MET A 364 -18.50 -20.35 5.35
C MET A 364 -19.92 -20.66 5.81
N ALA A 365 -20.50 -19.82 6.67
CA ALA A 365 -21.89 -19.96 7.11
C ALA A 365 -22.87 -19.89 5.93
N MET A 366 -22.62 -18.99 4.96
CA MET A 366 -23.45 -18.91 3.75
C MET A 366 -23.27 -20.13 2.84
N ASN A 367 -22.07 -20.71 2.79
CA ASN A 367 -21.83 -21.98 2.10
C ASN A 367 -22.61 -23.14 2.72
N GLU A 368 -22.61 -23.23 4.04
CA GLU A 368 -23.43 -24.20 4.77
C GLU A 368 -24.93 -23.99 4.50
N ALA A 369 -25.43 -22.76 4.54
CA ALA A 369 -26.83 -22.45 4.25
C ALA A 369 -27.26 -22.92 2.84
N VAL A 370 -26.44 -22.66 1.82
CA VAL A 370 -26.68 -23.14 0.45
C VAL A 370 -26.70 -24.68 0.39
N ASN A 371 -25.79 -25.34 1.10
CA ASN A 371 -25.68 -26.80 1.09
C ASN A 371 -26.91 -27.49 1.71
N MET A 372 -27.72 -26.76 2.48
CA MET A 372 -28.94 -27.27 3.09
C MET A 372 -30.14 -27.29 2.14
N TYR A 373 -30.08 -26.62 0.98
CA TYR A 373 -31.19 -26.65 0.03
C TYR A 373 -31.35 -28.04 -0.62
N PRO A 374 -32.58 -28.60 -0.71
CA PRO A 374 -32.83 -29.94 -1.26
C PRO A 374 -32.33 -30.16 -2.69
N MET A 375 -32.36 -29.11 -3.52
CA MET A 375 -31.84 -29.19 -4.89
C MET A 375 -30.32 -29.40 -4.90
N TYR A 376 -29.58 -28.72 -4.02
CA TYR A 376 -28.14 -28.86 -3.88
C TYR A 376 -27.75 -30.25 -3.36
N THR A 377 -28.54 -30.82 -2.46
CA THR A 377 -28.29 -32.18 -1.94
C THR A 377 -28.58 -33.28 -2.96
N ARG A 378 -29.53 -33.08 -3.89
CA ARG A 378 -29.92 -34.05 -4.94
C ARG A 378 -29.04 -34.03 -6.20
N ASN A 379 -28.48 -32.88 -6.59
CA ASN A 379 -27.64 -32.77 -7.79
C ASN A 379 -26.16 -33.02 -7.45
N SER A 380 -25.69 -34.26 -7.62
CA SER A 380 -24.26 -34.62 -7.50
C SER A 380 -23.37 -33.88 -8.51
N GLU A 381 -23.90 -33.44 -9.66
CA GLU A 381 -23.16 -32.70 -10.71
C GLU A 381 -22.82 -31.24 -10.36
N GLU A 382 -23.59 -30.57 -9.51
CA GLU A 382 -23.28 -29.19 -9.08
C GLU A 382 -22.35 -29.18 -7.86
N LYS A 383 -22.51 -30.17 -6.95
CA LYS A 383 -21.52 -30.49 -5.92
C LYS A 383 -20.14 -30.72 -6.52
N THR A 384 -20.05 -31.49 -7.60
CA THR A 384 -18.77 -31.71 -8.29
C THR A 384 -18.25 -30.44 -8.94
N LYS A 385 -19.05 -29.62 -9.63
CA LYS A 385 -18.53 -28.37 -10.25
C LYS A 385 -17.89 -27.40 -9.26
N MET A 386 -18.51 -27.15 -8.10
CA MET A 386 -17.92 -26.30 -7.06
C MET A 386 -16.76 -26.98 -6.32
N ALA A 387 -16.85 -28.28 -6.03
CA ALA A 387 -15.73 -29.03 -5.46
C ALA A 387 -14.52 -29.07 -6.42
N THR A 388 -14.77 -29.19 -7.73
CA THR A 388 -13.72 -29.19 -8.77
C THR A 388 -13.07 -27.80 -8.84
N LEU A 389 -13.84 -26.71 -8.70
CA LEU A 389 -13.29 -25.35 -8.70
C LEU A 389 -12.40 -25.07 -7.49
N LEU A 390 -12.83 -25.49 -6.29
CA LEU A 390 -12.02 -25.41 -5.06
C LEU A 390 -10.79 -26.33 -5.11
N TRP A 391 -10.92 -27.50 -5.74
CA TRP A 391 -9.81 -28.44 -5.94
C TRP A 391 -8.79 -27.93 -6.97
N PHE A 392 -9.21 -27.24 -8.03
CA PHE A 392 -8.31 -26.53 -8.95
C PHE A 392 -7.55 -25.40 -8.24
N GLN A 393 -8.22 -24.65 -7.35
CA GLN A 393 -7.56 -23.62 -6.55
C GLN A 393 -6.54 -24.23 -5.58
N GLY A 394 -6.92 -25.26 -4.82
CA GLY A 394 -6.00 -25.98 -3.91
C GLY A 394 -4.84 -26.68 -4.63
N GLY A 395 -5.12 -27.30 -5.79
CA GLY A 395 -4.14 -27.95 -6.64
C GLY A 395 -3.14 -26.96 -7.24
N SER A 396 -3.58 -25.77 -7.65
CA SER A 396 -2.68 -24.71 -8.15
C SER A 396 -1.71 -24.21 -7.07
N VAL A 397 -2.17 -24.06 -5.82
CA VAL A 397 -1.30 -23.72 -4.68
C VAL A 397 -0.32 -24.86 -4.38
N GLY A 398 -0.78 -26.10 -4.44
CA GLY A 398 0.08 -27.29 -4.28
C GLY A 398 1.19 -27.34 -5.33
N VAL A 399 0.87 -27.05 -6.60
CA VAL A 399 1.85 -27.01 -7.69
C VAL A 399 2.86 -25.87 -7.49
N VAL A 400 2.42 -24.68 -7.08
CA VAL A 400 3.33 -23.56 -6.78
C VAL A 400 4.28 -23.89 -5.63
N LEU A 401 3.77 -24.49 -4.54
CA LEU A 401 4.60 -24.94 -3.42
C LEU A 401 5.60 -26.02 -3.84
N LEU A 402 5.18 -26.96 -4.68
CA LEU A 402 6.02 -28.04 -5.19
C LEU A 402 7.12 -27.47 -6.10
N ILE A 403 6.82 -26.48 -6.94
CA ILE A 403 7.79 -25.74 -7.75
C ILE A 403 8.82 -25.02 -6.87
N ILE A 404 8.38 -24.38 -5.78
CA ILE A 404 9.27 -23.71 -4.82
C ILE A 404 10.18 -24.74 -4.11
N ILE A 405 9.63 -25.88 -3.68
CA ILE A 405 10.40 -26.94 -3.01
C ILE A 405 11.42 -27.57 -3.97
N LEU A 406 11.03 -27.89 -5.20
CA LEU A 406 11.94 -28.43 -6.22
C LEU A 406 13.04 -27.42 -6.58
N GLY A 407 12.68 -26.14 -6.70
CA GLY A 407 13.66 -25.07 -6.87
C GLY A 407 14.65 -25.05 -5.71
N TRP A 408 14.18 -25.08 -4.47
CA TRP A 408 15.04 -25.09 -3.29
C TRP A 408 15.97 -26.31 -3.24
N LEU A 409 15.47 -27.52 -3.53
CA LEU A 409 16.29 -28.73 -3.57
C LEU A 409 17.38 -28.67 -4.65
N PHE A 410 17.05 -28.17 -5.84
CA PHE A 410 18.00 -28.01 -6.94
C PHE A 410 19.10 -26.99 -6.62
N PHE A 411 18.75 -25.86 -5.99
CA PHE A 411 19.74 -24.87 -5.56
C PHE A 411 20.59 -25.33 -4.37
N LYS A 412 20.03 -26.13 -3.47
CA LYS A 412 20.75 -26.70 -2.32
C LYS A 412 21.88 -27.64 -2.73
N GLU A 413 21.67 -28.50 -3.73
CA GLU A 413 22.74 -29.38 -4.25
C GLU A 413 23.80 -28.62 -5.07
N THR A 414 23.41 -27.53 -5.74
CA THR A 414 24.32 -26.75 -6.58
C THR A 414 25.27 -25.86 -5.76
N ALA A 415 24.85 -25.39 -4.57
CA ALA A 415 25.68 -24.59 -3.67
C ALA A 415 26.68 -25.41 -2.83
N ALA A 416 26.57 -26.75 -2.83
CA ALA A 416 27.39 -27.63 -2.00
C ALA A 416 28.68 -28.14 -2.67
N ARG A 417 28.99 -27.74 -3.92
CA ARG A 417 30.24 -28.10 -4.59
C ARG A 417 31.27 -26.97 -4.46
N PRO A 418 32.43 -27.20 -3.80
CA PRO A 418 33.46 -26.18 -3.69
C PRO A 418 34.09 -25.96 -5.08
N VAL A 419 34.10 -24.71 -5.53
CA VAL A 419 34.82 -24.29 -6.74
C VAL A 419 36.32 -24.38 -6.43
N GLN A 420 37.00 -25.40 -6.95
CA GLN A 420 38.46 -25.40 -7.05
C GLN A 420 38.86 -24.39 -8.12
N SER A 421 39.64 -23.39 -7.71
CA SER A 421 40.34 -22.46 -8.58
C SER A 421 41.59 -23.12 -9.17
N SER A 422 41.80 -22.97 -10.47
CA SER A 422 43.13 -23.06 -11.07
C SER A 422 43.21 -22.13 -12.29
N ASP A 423 43.96 -21.06 -12.09
CA ASP A 423 45.09 -20.61 -12.90
C ASP A 423 44.90 -20.14 -14.35
N GLU A 424 45.19 -18.84 -14.50
CA GLU A 424 46.25 -18.31 -15.37
C GLU A 424 46.02 -18.29 -16.89
N PHE A 425 45.77 -17.10 -17.42
CA PHE A 425 46.16 -16.76 -18.80
C PHE A 425 46.69 -15.32 -18.83
N THR A 426 48.01 -15.22 -18.84
CA THR A 426 48.79 -14.00 -19.09
C THR A 426 48.91 -13.78 -20.60
N PHE A 427 48.84 -12.51 -21.02
CA PHE A 427 49.52 -12.02 -22.21
C PHE A 427 50.16 -10.66 -21.87
N ALA A 428 51.50 -10.66 -21.88
CA ALA A 428 52.38 -9.48 -21.91
C ALA A 428 52.34 -8.87 -23.34
N THR A 429 52.77 -7.65 -23.68
CA THR A 429 53.79 -6.67 -23.23
C THR A 429 53.28 -5.26 -23.65
N GLU A 430 53.76 -4.08 -23.24
CA GLU A 430 55.14 -3.56 -23.28
C GLU A 430 55.25 -2.13 -22.68
N GLY A 431 56.34 -1.84 -21.94
CA GLY A 431 56.99 -0.52 -21.67
C GLY A 431 56.30 0.50 -20.72
N THR A 432 56.92 1.10 -19.70
CA THR A 432 58.35 1.31 -19.34
C THR A 432 58.45 1.76 -17.84
N SER A 433 59.60 1.45 -17.22
CA SER A 433 60.22 1.78 -15.89
C SER A 433 59.74 3.03 -15.10
N GLU A 434 59.85 3.16 -13.76
CA GLU A 434 60.98 2.84 -12.86
C GLU A 434 60.64 2.97 -11.34
N GLN A 435 61.18 2.03 -10.54
CA GLN A 435 61.62 1.95 -9.12
C GLN A 435 61.02 2.76 -7.90
N THR A 436 60.44 1.96 -6.97
CA THR A 436 60.68 1.81 -5.50
C THR A 436 60.77 3.01 -4.52
N SER A 437 59.94 3.02 -3.45
CA SER A 437 60.37 2.72 -2.05
C SER A 437 59.27 2.92 -0.96
N SER A 438 58.97 1.80 -0.28
CA SER A 438 58.67 1.59 1.16
C SER A 438 57.46 2.21 1.91
N LYS A 439 56.86 1.29 2.70
CA LYS A 439 56.19 1.39 4.02
C LYS A 439 54.65 1.36 4.07
N THR A 440 54.18 0.24 4.61
CA THR A 440 52.85 -0.16 5.07
C THR A 440 52.20 0.83 6.06
N PRO A 441 50.86 0.80 6.19
CA PRO A 441 50.30 0.28 7.44
C PRO A 441 49.08 -0.65 7.32
N LYS A 442 48.95 -1.46 8.37
CA LYS A 442 47.95 -2.50 8.70
C LYS A 442 46.49 -2.10 8.46
N LYS A 443 45.71 -2.95 7.78
CA LYS A 443 44.24 -3.00 7.89
C LYS A 443 43.84 -3.96 9.03
N ARG A 444 43.13 -3.43 10.03
CA ARG A 444 42.39 -4.21 11.04
C ARG A 444 41.12 -4.78 10.39
N HIS A 445 40.94 -6.08 10.48
CA HIS A 445 39.66 -6.76 10.22
C HIS A 445 38.79 -6.69 11.48
N ASN A 446 37.59 -6.10 11.36
CA ASN A 446 36.49 -6.36 12.30
C ASN A 446 35.55 -7.38 11.65
N ALA A 447 35.55 -8.60 12.19
CA ALA A 447 34.53 -9.61 11.88
C ALA A 447 33.44 -9.53 12.95
N TYR A 448 32.22 -9.17 12.56
CA TYR A 448 31.02 -9.43 13.35
C TYR A 448 30.53 -10.84 13.01
N THR A 449 30.73 -11.79 13.92
CA THR A 449 30.13 -13.13 13.84
C THR A 449 28.74 -13.11 14.49
N PHE A 450 27.73 -13.40 13.69
CA PHE A 450 26.34 -13.57 14.13
C PHE A 450 26.18 -14.92 14.85
N ASN A 451 26.10 -14.91 16.18
CA ASN A 451 25.91 -16.13 16.96
C ASN A 451 24.42 -16.54 16.99
N LYS A 452 24.10 -17.56 16.20
CA LYS A 452 22.74 -18.08 15.98
C LYS A 452 22.10 -18.69 17.25
N GLU A 453 22.91 -19.17 18.20
CA GLU A 453 22.41 -19.82 19.42
C GLU A 453 21.86 -18.83 20.47
N ALA A 454 22.43 -17.62 20.54
CA ALA A 454 21.94 -16.57 21.44
C ALA A 454 20.54 -16.05 21.04
N SER A 455 20.22 -16.07 19.74
CA SER A 455 18.91 -15.65 19.23
C SER A 455 17.79 -16.65 19.55
N LEU A 456 18.10 -17.95 19.52
CA LEU A 456 17.13 -19.01 19.80
C LEU A 456 16.80 -19.13 21.30
N ALA A 457 17.77 -18.83 22.17
CA ALA A 457 17.54 -18.76 23.61
C ALA A 457 16.60 -17.59 23.99
N SER A 458 16.73 -16.45 23.30
CA SER A 458 15.89 -15.26 23.52
C SER A 458 14.44 -15.47 23.05
N LEU A 459 14.26 -16.15 21.92
CA LEU A 459 12.93 -16.52 21.39
C LEU A 459 12.18 -17.53 22.27
N ARG A 460 12.89 -18.49 22.88
CA ARG A 460 12.26 -19.43 23.83
C ARG A 460 11.85 -18.77 25.15
N LYS A 461 12.53 -17.71 25.57
CA LYS A 461 12.18 -16.94 26.78
C LYS A 461 10.94 -16.07 26.58
N LEU A 462 10.73 -15.53 25.38
CA LEU A 462 9.53 -14.78 24.99
C LEU A 462 8.28 -15.68 24.85
N MET A 463 8.43 -16.93 24.37
CA MET A 463 7.28 -17.84 24.26
C MET A 463 6.81 -18.46 25.59
N LYS A 464 7.58 -18.32 26.67
CA LYS A 464 7.20 -18.82 28.01
C LYS A 464 6.47 -17.79 28.87
N THR A 465 6.40 -16.53 28.45
CA THR A 465 5.75 -15.43 29.19
C THR A 465 4.34 -15.10 28.69
N SER A 466 3.82 -15.79 27.66
CA SER A 466 2.46 -15.60 27.13
C SER A 466 1.46 -16.71 27.51
N ARG A 467 1.78 -17.54 28.51
CA ARG A 467 0.81 -18.41 29.18
C ARG A 467 0.80 -18.12 30.68
N HIS A 468 0.11 -17.05 31.05
CA HIS A 468 -0.70 -16.94 32.26
C HIS A 468 -1.79 -15.91 32.04
#